data_AF-A0A285MSU5-F1
#
_entry.id   AF-A0A285MSU5-F1
#
_cell.length_a   1.000
_cell.length_b   1.000
_cell.length_c   1.000
_cell.angle_alpha   90.00
_cell.angle_beta   90.00
_cell.angle_gamma   90.00
#
_symmetry.space_group_name_H-M   'P 1'
#
loop_
_entity.id
_entity.type
_entity.pdbx_description
1 polymer ?
#
loop_
_entity_poly.entity_id
_entity_poly.type
_entity_poly.pdbx_seq_one_letter_code
_entity_poly.pdbx_strand_id
1 'polypeptide(L)'
;MKAILFYLFLISCFFGVAQEECSLGIGGQDDETIAEVFQLNEVQLEKMKNWSAELKVRNEHLKSQAEYLLKRHAQSSPEDLMNISYKYKDLLDSMKQNSRMLDKRLLCTFNNRQYNFYINLCNQLTLRPIYIDRSVNEK
;
A
#
# COMPACT_ATOMS: atom_id res chain seq x y z
N MET A 1 -22.72 -29.60 -24.57
CA MET A 1 -22.31 -28.18 -24.61
C MET A 1 -22.58 -27.43 -23.30
N LYS A 2 -23.80 -27.43 -22.73
CA LYS A 2 -24.11 -26.72 -21.48
C LYS A 2 -23.27 -27.17 -20.26
N ALA A 3 -23.05 -28.48 -20.11
CA ALA A 3 -22.21 -29.02 -19.04
C ALA A 3 -20.73 -28.60 -19.18
N ILE A 4 -20.20 -28.56 -20.41
CA ILE A 4 -18.82 -28.13 -20.68
C ILE A 4 -18.62 -26.65 -20.34
N LEU A 5 -19.59 -25.80 -20.70
CA LEU A 5 -19.59 -24.38 -20.34
C LEU A 5 -19.66 -24.19 -18.81
N PHE A 6 -20.42 -25.02 -18.10
CA PHE A 6 -20.50 -24.99 -16.65
C PHE A 6 -19.17 -25.39 -15.98
N TYR A 7 -18.51 -26.44 -16.46
CA TYR A 7 -17.19 -26.83 -15.96
C TYR A 7 -16.11 -25.79 -16.27
N LEU A 8 -16.13 -25.16 -17.46
CA LEU A 8 -15.23 -24.06 -17.80
C LEU A 8 -15.44 -22.85 -16.87
N PHE A 9 -16.68 -22.53 -16.53
CA PHE A 9 -17.02 -21.47 -15.58
C PHE A 9 -16.48 -21.79 -14.17
N LEU A 10 -16.66 -23.01 -13.66
CA LEU A 10 -16.13 -23.42 -12.36
C LEU A 10 -14.60 -23.39 -12.29
N ILE A 11 -13.91 -23.80 -13.37
CA ILE A 11 -12.45 -23.76 -13.47
C ILE A 11 -11.94 -22.30 -13.47
N SER A 12 -12.68 -21.37 -14.07
CA SER A 12 -12.31 -19.96 -14.10
C SER A 12 -12.25 -19.29 -12.73
N CYS A 13 -13.04 -19.77 -11.76
CA CYS A 13 -13.07 -19.26 -10.39
C CYS A 13 -11.78 -19.54 -9.59
N PHE A 14 -10.97 -20.52 -10.00
CA PHE A 14 -9.70 -20.86 -9.33
C PHE A 14 -8.52 -19.98 -9.76
N PHE A 15 -8.66 -19.16 -10.80
CA PHE A 15 -7.58 -18.30 -11.30
C PHE A 15 -7.60 -16.88 -10.72
N GLY A 16 -8.58 -16.54 -9.86
CA GLY A 16 -8.67 -15.24 -9.23
C GLY A 16 -7.70 -15.12 -8.04
N VAL A 17 -6.49 -14.63 -8.28
CA VAL A 17 -5.58 -14.23 -7.19
C VAL A 17 -5.88 -12.77 -6.84
N ALA A 18 -6.84 -12.55 -5.94
CA ALA A 18 -7.02 -11.25 -5.28
C ALA A 18 -5.90 -11.08 -4.24
N GLN A 19 -4.67 -10.98 -4.73
CA GLN A 19 -3.47 -10.95 -3.90
C GLN A 19 -3.30 -9.55 -3.33
N GLU A 20 -3.11 -9.46 -2.01
CA GLU A 20 -2.77 -8.21 -1.35
C GLU A 20 -1.43 -7.67 -1.89
N GLU A 21 -1.33 -6.34 -1.99
CA GLU A 21 -0.11 -5.69 -2.45
C GLU A 21 0.95 -5.73 -1.34
N CYS A 22 2.19 -6.03 -1.72
CA CYS A 22 3.33 -6.15 -0.82
C CYS A 22 3.87 -4.77 -0.45
N SER A 23 3.16 -4.06 0.42
CA SER A 23 3.62 -2.80 0.99
C SER A 23 4.83 -3.03 1.90
N LEU A 24 5.75 -2.06 1.91
CA LEU A 24 6.84 -2.02 2.90
C LEU A 24 6.33 -1.47 4.23
N GLY A 25 5.37 -0.54 4.19
CA GLY A 25 4.79 0.05 5.40
C GLY A 25 5.66 1.13 6.02
N ILE A 26 6.38 1.93 5.20
CA ILE A 26 7.23 3.00 5.74
C ILE A 26 6.40 4.02 6.53
N GLY A 27 7.00 4.62 7.55
CA GLY A 27 6.34 5.52 8.50
C GLY A 27 5.41 4.80 9.48
N GLY A 28 5.46 3.47 9.50
CA GLY A 28 4.79 2.60 10.46
C GLY A 28 5.67 2.26 11.66
N GLN A 29 5.42 1.10 12.26
CA GLN A 29 6.19 0.60 13.41
C GLN A 29 7.48 -0.11 12.98
N ASP A 30 7.60 -0.45 11.69
CA ASP A 30 8.62 -1.36 11.18
C ASP A 30 9.78 -0.64 10.46
N ASP A 31 9.89 0.69 10.58
CA ASP A 31 10.94 1.48 9.91
C ASP A 31 12.36 0.97 10.24
N GLU A 32 12.61 0.59 11.49
CA GLU A 32 13.89 0.02 11.90
C GLU A 32 14.12 -1.37 11.27
N THR A 33 13.08 -2.20 11.23
CA THR A 33 13.13 -3.52 10.60
C THR A 33 13.38 -3.41 9.09
N ILE A 34 12.73 -2.46 8.41
CA ILE A 34 12.96 -2.19 6.98
C ILE A 34 14.42 -1.80 6.76
N ALA A 35 14.96 -0.91 7.60
CA ALA A 35 16.36 -0.48 7.50
C ALA A 35 17.33 -1.66 7.62
N GLU A 36 17.10 -2.54 8.60
CA GLU A 36 17.95 -3.69 8.88
C GLU A 36 17.84 -4.77 7.79
N VAL A 37 16.62 -5.20 7.48
CA VAL A 37 16.34 -6.29 6.53
C VAL A 37 16.82 -5.97 5.12
N PHE A 38 16.62 -4.73 4.68
CA PHE A 38 17.07 -4.29 3.36
C PHE A 38 18.48 -3.68 3.38
N GLN A 39 19.14 -3.63 4.53
CA GLN A 39 20.50 -3.11 4.70
C GLN A 39 20.65 -1.73 4.06
N LEU A 40 19.78 -0.79 4.45
CA LEU A 40 19.75 0.55 3.87
C LEU A 40 21.05 1.30 4.19
N ASN A 41 21.62 1.96 3.18
CA ASN A 41 22.74 2.87 3.40
C ASN A 41 22.27 4.20 4.01
N GLU A 42 23.20 5.05 4.44
CA GLU A 42 22.90 6.33 5.10
C GLU A 42 21.96 7.21 4.27
N VAL A 43 22.17 7.31 2.95
CA VAL A 43 21.34 8.11 2.04
C VAL A 43 19.93 7.55 1.92
N GLN A 44 19.78 6.22 1.84
CA GLN A 44 18.49 5.55 1.80
C GLN A 44 17.75 5.72 3.14
N LEU A 45 18.46 5.59 4.26
CA LEU A 45 17.91 5.74 5.61
C LEU A 45 17.43 7.17 5.86
N GLU A 46 18.20 8.19 5.47
CA GLU A 46 17.80 9.59 5.58
C GLU A 46 16.54 9.87 4.74
N LYS A 47 16.51 9.39 3.49
CA LYS A 47 15.33 9.49 2.63
C LYS A 47 14.10 8.83 3.24
N MET A 48 14.25 7.62 3.78
CA MET A 48 13.17 6.91 4.45
C MET A 48 12.63 7.71 5.63
N LYS A 49 13.49 8.22 6.53
CA LYS A 49 13.08 9.05 7.67
C LYS A 49 12.33 10.31 7.22
N ASN A 50 12.81 10.99 6.19
CA ASN A 50 12.17 12.18 5.64
C ASN A 50 10.79 11.85 5.04
N TRP A 51 10.67 10.74 4.32
CA TRP A 51 9.39 10.30 3.77
C TRP A 51 8.43 9.79 4.85
N SER A 52 8.90 9.11 5.90
CA SER A 52 8.08 8.74 7.06
C SER A 52 7.50 10.00 7.74
N ALA A 53 8.29 11.06 7.88
CA ALA A 53 7.80 12.34 8.38
C ALA A 53 6.80 13.00 7.43
N GLU A 54 7.05 12.97 6.11
CA GLU A 54 6.11 13.45 5.09
C GLU A 54 4.77 12.69 5.17
N LEU A 55 4.82 11.36 5.31
CA LEU A 55 3.64 10.51 5.42
C LEU A 55 2.80 10.90 6.64
N LYS A 56 3.45 11.09 7.79
CA LYS A 56 2.80 11.47 9.03
C LYS A 56 2.03 12.78 8.85
N VAL A 57 2.66 13.82 8.30
CA VAL A 57 1.99 15.11 8.07
C VAL A 57 0.81 14.97 7.11
N ARG A 58 0.99 14.25 5.98
CA ARG A 58 -0.08 14.03 4.99
C ARG A 58 -1.28 13.30 5.60
N ASN A 59 -1.03 12.26 6.38
CA ASN A 59 -2.07 11.40 6.91
C ASN A 59 -2.69 11.96 8.20
N GLU A 60 -1.99 12.77 9.00
CA GLU A 60 -2.57 13.47 10.15
C GLU A 60 -3.72 14.38 9.73
N HIS A 61 -3.55 15.14 8.65
CA HIS A 61 -4.61 15.98 8.11
C HIS A 61 -5.85 15.17 7.71
N LEU A 62 -5.66 14.08 6.95
CA LEU A 62 -6.74 13.20 6.51
C LEU A 62 -7.41 12.48 7.67
N LYS A 63 -6.65 12.06 8.68
CA LYS A 63 -7.15 11.47 9.91
C LYS A 63 -8.05 12.45 10.66
N SER A 64 -7.63 13.70 10.83
CA SER A 64 -8.46 14.73 11.46
C SER A 64 -9.75 15.00 10.69
N GLN A 65 -9.71 15.00 9.35
CA GLN A 65 -10.91 15.10 8.53
C GLN A 65 -11.85 13.92 8.74
N ALA A 66 -11.30 12.70 8.82
CA ALA A 66 -12.07 11.48 9.02
C ALA A 66 -12.74 11.45 10.40
N GLU A 67 -12.02 11.83 11.46
CA GLU A 67 -12.55 11.97 12.82
C GLU A 67 -13.63 13.05 12.91
N TYR A 68 -13.41 14.19 12.27
CA TYR A 68 -14.41 15.27 12.20
C TYR A 68 -15.68 14.82 11.49
N LEU A 69 -15.53 14.10 10.37
CA LEU A 69 -16.65 13.58 9.58
C LEU A 69 -17.53 12.65 10.43
N LEU A 70 -16.93 11.72 11.18
CA LEU A 70 -17.68 10.83 12.07
C LEU A 70 -18.36 11.60 13.20
N LYS A 71 -17.65 12.53 13.85
CA LYS A 71 -18.18 13.30 14.98
C LYS A 71 -19.38 14.17 14.58
N ARG A 72 -19.31 14.81 13.43
CA ARG A 72 -20.36 15.70 12.92
C ARG A 72 -21.65 14.96 12.55
N HIS A 73 -21.52 13.68 12.16
CA HIS A 73 -22.61 12.89 11.59
C HIS A 73 -23.06 11.71 12.45
N ALA A 74 -22.65 11.64 13.72
CA ALA A 74 -22.94 10.53 14.63
C ALA A 74 -24.44 10.24 14.83
N GLN A 75 -25.30 11.26 14.67
CA GLN A 75 -26.76 11.17 14.84
C GLN A 75 -27.51 11.41 13.51
N SER A 76 -26.82 11.31 12.38
CA SER A 76 -27.44 11.48 11.06
C SER A 76 -28.39 10.33 10.72
N SER A 77 -29.27 10.55 9.75
CA SER A 77 -30.19 9.51 9.26
C SER A 77 -29.43 8.33 8.65
N PRO A 78 -30.02 7.13 8.53
CA PRO A 78 -29.36 6.00 7.86
C PRO A 78 -28.91 6.29 6.43
N GLU A 79 -29.68 7.07 5.68
CA GLU A 79 -29.33 7.47 4.31
C GLU A 79 -28.11 8.41 4.29
N ASP A 80 -28.08 9.38 5.19
CA ASP A 80 -26.92 10.27 5.36
C ASP A 80 -25.69 9.48 5.80
N LEU A 81 -25.83 8.54 6.74
CA LEU A 81 -24.75 7.68 7.21
C LEU A 81 -24.13 6.85 6.07
N MET A 82 -24.95 6.39 5.13
CA MET A 82 -24.44 5.71 3.93
C MET A 82 -23.54 6.64 3.11
N ASN A 83 -23.98 7.87 2.84
CA ASN A 83 -23.17 8.85 2.11
C ASN A 83 -21.88 9.22 2.86
N ILE A 84 -21.94 9.30 4.19
CA ILE A 84 -20.78 9.56 5.05
C ILE A 84 -19.80 8.40 5.03
N SER A 85 -20.28 7.15 4.97
CA SER A 85 -19.42 5.97 4.88
C SER A 85 -18.53 6.00 3.63
N TYR A 86 -19.07 6.43 2.48
CA TYR A 86 -18.29 6.57 1.24
C TYR A 86 -17.21 7.65 1.38
N LYS A 87 -17.56 8.83 1.90
CA LYS A 87 -16.58 9.90 2.14
C LYS A 87 -15.49 9.49 3.13
N TYR A 88 -15.86 8.76 4.17
CA TYR A 88 -14.90 8.22 5.14
C TYR A 88 -13.96 7.23 4.47
N LYS A 89 -14.50 6.32 3.64
CA LYS A 89 -13.72 5.38 2.84
C LYS A 89 -12.74 6.11 1.91
N ASP A 90 -13.16 7.16 1.23
CA ASP A 90 -12.29 7.93 0.33
C ASP A 90 -11.08 8.54 1.07
N LEU A 91 -11.27 8.99 2.32
CA LEU A 91 -10.19 9.47 3.17
C LEU A 91 -9.22 8.35 3.55
N LEU A 92 -9.73 7.17 3.92
CA LEU A 92 -8.91 5.99 4.21
C LEU A 92 -8.11 5.54 2.98
N ASP A 93 -8.76 5.49 1.83
CA ASP A 93 -8.15 5.10 0.56
C ASP A 93 -7.07 6.12 0.16
N SER A 94 -7.29 7.41 0.40
CA SER A 94 -6.27 8.46 0.19
C SER A 94 -5.05 8.27 1.09
N MET A 95 -5.24 7.93 2.38
CA MET A 95 -4.13 7.63 3.29
C MET A 95 -3.34 6.39 2.85
N LYS A 96 -4.04 5.34 2.38
CA LYS A 96 -3.42 4.14 1.82
C LYS A 96 -2.60 4.46 0.56
N GLN A 97 -3.11 5.33 -0.31
CA GLN A 97 -2.39 5.77 -1.51
C GLN A 97 -1.13 6.57 -1.17
N ASN A 98 -1.17 7.43 -0.15
CA ASN A 98 0.01 8.14 0.33
C ASN A 98 1.10 7.18 0.80
N SER A 99 0.74 6.18 1.61
CA SER A 99 1.68 5.15 2.08
C SER A 99 2.30 4.39 0.91
N ARG A 100 1.46 3.88 0.00
CA ARG A 100 1.90 3.17 -1.22
C ARG A 100 2.85 4.00 -2.08
N MET A 101 2.56 5.29 -2.25
CA MET A 101 3.42 6.20 -3.02
C MET A 101 4.83 6.27 -2.42
N LEU A 102 4.94 6.36 -1.10
CA LEU A 102 6.23 6.50 -0.45
C LEU A 102 6.99 5.18 -0.36
N ASP A 103 6.30 4.05 -0.15
CA ASP A 103 6.88 2.72 -0.33
C ASP A 103 7.52 2.59 -1.72
N LYS A 104 6.80 3.03 -2.76
CA LYS A 104 7.32 3.05 -4.14
C LYS A 104 8.57 3.95 -4.27
N ARG A 105 8.60 5.11 -3.62
CA ARG A 105 9.79 5.99 -3.62
C ARG A 105 10.99 5.31 -2.98
N LEU A 106 10.80 4.61 -1.85
CA LEU A 106 11.87 3.85 -1.21
C LEU A 106 12.38 2.73 -2.10
N LEU A 107 11.47 1.94 -2.71
CA LEU A 107 11.83 0.90 -3.66
C LEU A 107 12.64 1.45 -4.85
N CYS A 108 12.33 2.66 -5.34
CA CYS A 108 13.12 3.31 -6.39
C CYS A 108 14.57 3.63 -5.97
N THR A 109 14.87 3.68 -4.68
CA THR A 109 16.25 3.85 -4.18
C THR A 109 17.02 2.55 -4.04
N PHE A 110 16.34 1.40 -4.12
CA PHE A 110 16.97 0.11 -3.93
C PHE A 110 17.90 -0.22 -5.09
N ASN A 111 19.08 -0.74 -4.78
CA ASN A 111 19.92 -1.37 -5.78
C ASN A 111 19.29 -2.70 -6.26
N ASN A 112 19.91 -3.33 -7.26
CA ASN A 112 19.40 -4.58 -7.82
C ASN A 112 19.28 -5.71 -6.79
N ARG A 113 20.24 -5.83 -5.87
CA ARG A 113 20.21 -6.85 -4.82
C ARG A 113 19.03 -6.63 -3.87
N GLN A 114 18.87 -5.41 -3.36
CA GLN A 114 17.81 -5.05 -2.39
C GLN A 114 16.41 -5.28 -2.98
N TYR A 115 16.19 -4.85 -4.22
CA TYR A 115 14.87 -5.01 -4.83
C TYR A 115 14.58 -6.44 -5.27
N ASN A 116 15.56 -7.18 -5.77
CA ASN A 116 15.35 -8.60 -6.07
C ASN A 116 15.01 -9.37 -4.79
N PHE A 117 15.65 -9.02 -3.67
CA PHE A 117 15.28 -9.55 -2.37
C PHE A 117 13.84 -9.19 -1.97
N TYR A 118 13.43 -7.93 -2.16
CA TYR A 118 12.03 -7.50 -1.97
C TYR A 118 11.05 -8.34 -2.81
N ILE A 119 11.28 -8.49 -4.11
CA ILE A 119 10.44 -9.30 -5.00
C ILE A 119 10.35 -10.75 -4.50
N ASN A 120 11.48 -11.35 -4.14
CA ASN A 120 11.52 -12.72 -3.63
C ASN A 120 10.74 -12.87 -2.33
N LEU A 121 10.88 -11.93 -1.39
CA LEU A 121 10.15 -11.91 -0.14
C LEU A 121 8.63 -11.81 -0.38
N CYS A 122 8.20 -10.90 -1.24
CA CYS A 122 6.79 -10.76 -1.61
C CYS A 122 6.23 -12.05 -2.22
N ASN A 123 6.97 -12.68 -3.12
CA ASN A 123 6.56 -13.94 -3.74
C ASN A 123 6.44 -15.08 -2.72
N GLN A 124 7.37 -15.16 -1.75
CA GLN A 124 7.32 -16.16 -0.67
C GLN A 124 6.10 -15.98 0.23
N LEU A 125 5.73 -14.72 0.52
CA LEU A 125 4.55 -14.39 1.31
C LEU A 125 3.25 -14.46 0.50
N THR A 126 3.33 -14.84 -0.77
CA THR A 126 2.19 -14.77 -1.68
C THR A 126 1.52 -13.39 -1.66
N LEU A 127 2.34 -12.33 -1.73
CA LEU A 127 1.92 -10.94 -1.91
C LEU A 127 2.31 -10.43 -3.30
N ARG A 128 1.52 -9.51 -3.86
CA ARG A 128 1.79 -8.90 -5.17
C ARG A 128 2.83 -7.79 -5.02
N PRO A 129 4.02 -7.90 -5.63
CA PRO A 129 5.04 -6.85 -5.50
C PRO A 129 4.62 -5.50 -6.11
N ILE A 130 5.14 -4.41 -5.55
CA ILE A 130 5.06 -3.08 -6.15
C ILE A 130 6.16 -2.97 -7.21
N TYR A 131 5.75 -3.03 -8.47
CA TYR A 131 6.66 -2.86 -9.60
C TYR A 131 7.07 -1.39 -9.79
N ILE A 132 8.38 -1.16 -9.89
CA ILE A 132 8.97 0.15 -10.18
C ILE A 132 9.59 0.15 -11.58
N ASP A 133 9.61 1.30 -12.23
CA ASP A 133 10.35 1.48 -13.48
C ASP A 133 11.84 1.62 -13.17
N ARG A 134 12.65 0.75 -13.78
CA ARG A 134 14.11 0.65 -13.57
C ARG A 134 14.92 1.13 -14.77
N SER A 135 14.26 1.51 -15.85
CA SER A 135 14.90 1.86 -17.13
C SER A 135 15.84 3.08 -17.08
N VAL A 136 15.87 3.81 -15.96
CA VAL A 136 16.65 5.04 -15.78
C VAL A 136 17.99 4.82 -15.05
N ASN A 137 18.22 3.64 -14.44
CA ASN A 137 19.41 3.38 -13.61
C ASN A 137 20.48 2.48 -14.27
N GLU A 138 20.38 2.20 -15.57
CA GLU A 138 21.46 1.57 -16.35
C GLU A 138 22.37 2.62 -16.97
N LYS A 139 23.13 3.35 -16.16
CA LYS A 139 24.34 4.09 -16.59
C LYS A 139 25.39 4.09 -15.48
#